data_AF-A0A941IF67-F1
#
_entry.id   AF-A0A941IF67-F1
#
_cell.length_a   1.000
_cell.length_b   1.000
_cell.length_c   1.000
_cell.angle_alpha   90.00
_cell.angle_beta   90.00
_cell.angle_gamma   90.00
#
_symmetry.space_group_name_H-M   'P 1'
#
loop_
_entity.id
_entity.type
_entity.pdbx_description
1 polymer ?
#
loop_
_entity_poly.entity_id
_entity_poly.type
_entity_poly.pdbx_seq_one_letter_code
_entity_poly.pdbx_strand_id
1 'polypeptide(L)'
;MLKLLAKMIVTFGLCYLGWNFFERMRVGYGPIGLLIPCMFLVHLYPRDLMNIVSWIKRRAYHSAVFQWHGKYYSFDGHQIRFYLIEQVVWMPLVDVERILEPKLQAHEISMLGNACQSIPEHSMRGLTEEALMRLLVTRTEGGHTNYKMIRFKRWLLTSALDNVKRLPKSAIKNLR
;
A
#
# COMPACT_ATOMS: atom_id res chain seq x y z
N MET A 1 23.64 -9.98 3.56
CA MET A 1 22.57 -9.98 4.58
C MET A 1 22.93 -10.78 5.83
N LEU A 2 23.45 -12.01 5.73
CA LEU A 2 23.76 -12.87 6.90
C LEU A 2 24.66 -12.19 7.96
N LYS A 3 25.74 -11.52 7.54
CA LYS A 3 26.65 -10.78 8.42
C LYS A 3 25.96 -9.63 9.19
N LEU A 4 25.00 -8.97 8.56
CA LEU A 4 24.24 -7.88 9.18
C LEU A 4 23.23 -8.43 10.19
N LEU A 5 22.60 -9.55 9.86
CA LEU A 5 21.65 -10.25 10.73
C LEU A 5 22.35 -10.78 11.99
N ALA A 6 23.54 -11.38 11.85
CA ALA A 6 24.35 -11.80 13.00
C ALA A 6 24.74 -10.63 13.91
N LYS A 7 25.16 -9.49 13.33
CA LYS A 7 25.45 -8.27 14.10
C LYS A 7 24.21 -7.77 14.85
N MET A 8 23.04 -7.78 14.21
CA MET A 8 21.78 -7.38 14.85
C MET A 8 21.43 -8.31 16.03
N ILE A 9 21.59 -9.63 15.89
CA ILE A 9 21.33 -10.58 16.98
C ILE A 9 22.24 -10.30 18.19
N VAL A 10 23.54 -10.15 17.96
CA VAL A 10 24.51 -9.84 19.04
C VAL A 10 24.17 -8.51 19.71
N THR A 11 23.79 -7.52 18.92
CA THR A 11 23.39 -6.18 19.38
C THR A 11 22.14 -6.23 20.26
N PHE A 12 21.08 -6.90 19.81
CA PHE A 12 19.87 -7.08 20.59
C PHE A 12 20.14 -7.88 21.88
N GLY A 13 21.00 -8.89 21.82
CA GLY A 13 21.45 -9.64 22.99
C GLY A 13 22.14 -8.75 24.02
N LEU A 14 23.06 -7.89 23.61
CA LEU A 14 23.76 -6.95 24.50
C LEU A 14 22.81 -5.90 25.09
N CYS A 15 21.87 -5.36 24.30
CA CYS A 15 20.86 -4.44 24.82
C CYS A 15 19.92 -5.10 25.83
N TYR A 16 19.52 -6.35 25.58
CA TYR A 16 18.67 -7.13 26.48
C TYR A 16 19.39 -7.48 27.79
N LEU A 17 20.67 -7.85 27.72
CA LEU A 17 21.51 -8.07 28.89
C LEU A 17 21.72 -6.78 29.69
N GLY A 18 21.98 -5.66 29.01
CA GLY A 18 22.08 -4.34 29.63
C GLY A 18 20.81 -3.93 30.35
N TRP A 19 19.65 -4.07 29.71
CA TRP A 19 18.34 -3.82 30.32
C TRP A 19 18.15 -4.66 31.60
N ASN A 20 18.32 -5.98 31.51
CA ASN A 20 18.14 -6.89 32.65
C ASN A 20 19.14 -6.64 33.78
N PHE A 21 20.37 -6.27 33.46
CA PHE A 21 21.39 -5.99 34.46
C PHE A 21 21.08 -4.72 35.26
N PHE A 22 20.71 -3.64 34.57
CA PHE A 22 20.37 -2.37 35.24
C PHE A 22 19.02 -2.42 35.96
N GLU A 23 18.04 -3.12 35.41
CA GLU A 23 16.74 -3.33 36.07
C GLU A 23 16.87 -4.15 37.36
N ARG A 24 17.82 -5.09 37.41
CA ARG A 24 18.15 -5.85 38.63
C ARG A 24 18.87 -5.02 39.69
N MET A 25 19.64 -4.01 39.31
CA MET A 25 20.30 -3.12 40.28
C MET A 25 19.31 -2.16 40.93
N ARG A 26 18.40 -1.60 40.14
CA ARG A 26 17.40 -0.66 40.63
C ARG A 26 16.21 -0.63 39.69
N VAL A 27 15.02 -0.84 40.25
CA VAL A 27 13.76 -0.81 39.50
C VAL A 27 13.63 0.52 38.76
N GLY A 28 13.40 0.48 37.44
CA GLY A 28 13.29 1.65 36.57
C GLY A 28 14.59 2.13 35.91
N TYR A 29 15.73 1.47 36.14
CA TYR A 29 17.01 1.81 35.48
C TYR A 29 17.26 1.04 34.18
N GLY A 30 16.39 0.10 33.80
CA GLY A 30 16.46 -0.63 32.53
C GLY A 30 16.65 0.26 31.29
N PRO A 31 15.94 1.40 31.13
CA PRO A 31 16.14 2.30 30.00
C PRO A 31 17.57 2.85 29.88
N ILE A 32 18.25 3.11 31.00
CA ILE A 32 19.63 3.59 31.03
C ILE A 32 20.59 2.48 30.59
N GLY A 33 20.33 1.24 31.02
CA GLY A 33 21.06 0.04 30.57
C GLY A 33 20.94 -0.24 29.07
N LEU A 34 19.91 0.30 28.41
CA LEU A 34 19.71 0.20 26.96
C LEU A 34 20.49 1.28 26.19
N LEU A 35 20.71 2.45 26.79
CA LEU A 35 21.41 3.57 26.14
C LEU A 35 22.92 3.33 26.00
N ILE A 36 23.55 2.68 26.99
CA ILE A 36 25.00 2.44 27.01
C ILE A 36 25.45 1.55 25.83
N PRO A 37 24.83 0.38 25.56
CA PRO A 37 25.16 -0.42 24.38
C PRO A 37 24.85 0.32 23.08
N CYS A 38 23.71 1.03 23.02
CA CYS A 38 23.31 1.81 21.84
C CYS A 38 24.37 2.83 21.41
N MET A 39 24.98 3.56 22.34
CA MET A 39 26.03 4.53 22.01
C MET A 39 27.30 3.89 21.43
N PHE A 40 27.69 2.73 21.96
CA PHE A 40 28.83 1.95 21.45
C PHE A 40 28.58 1.42 20.03
N LEU A 41 27.34 1.03 19.74
CA LEU A 41 26.95 0.46 18.46
C LEU A 41 26.98 1.49 17.32
N VAL A 42 26.60 2.74 17.61
CA VAL A 42 26.71 3.85 16.65
C VAL A 42 28.17 4.08 16.23
N HIS A 43 29.12 3.89 17.13
CA HIS A 43 30.55 4.04 16.86
C HIS A 43 31.16 2.83 16.15
N LEU A 44 30.72 1.62 16.48
CA LEU A 44 31.25 0.38 15.89
C LEU A 44 30.76 0.11 14.47
N TYR A 45 29.55 0.57 14.12
CA TYR A 45 28.90 0.22 12.85
C TYR A 45 28.36 1.40 12.04
N PRO A 46 29.11 2.51 11.85
CA PRO A 46 28.59 3.72 11.21
C PRO A 46 28.18 3.48 9.74
N ARG A 47 28.95 2.68 8.99
CA ARG A 47 28.65 2.38 7.57
C ARG A 47 27.38 1.52 7.42
N ASP A 48 27.20 0.53 8.28
CA ASP A 48 26.02 -0.34 8.24
C ASP A 48 24.75 0.45 8.63
N LEU A 49 24.85 1.33 9.62
CA LEU A 49 23.77 2.25 10.01
C LEU A 49 23.39 3.22 8.89
N MET A 50 24.37 3.85 8.23
CA MET A 50 24.12 4.71 7.07
C MET A 50 23.46 3.94 5.90
N ASN A 51 23.86 2.69 5.68
CA ASN A 51 23.23 1.83 4.69
C ASN A 51 21.78 1.50 5.05
N ILE A 52 21.49 1.21 6.32
CA ILE A 52 20.12 0.96 6.79
C ILE A 52 19.27 2.23 6.66
N VAL A 53 19.76 3.39 7.13
CA VAL A 53 19.03 4.67 7.04
C VAL A 53 18.79 5.06 5.59
N SER A 54 19.77 4.92 4.70
CA SER A 54 19.60 5.22 3.28
C SER A 54 18.68 4.21 2.58
N TRP A 55 18.68 2.94 2.99
CA TRP A 55 17.74 1.94 2.52
C TRP A 55 16.31 2.23 2.98
N ILE A 56 16.13 2.60 4.26
CA ILE A 56 14.85 3.05 4.82
C ILE A 56 14.38 4.30 4.09
N LYS A 57 15.26 5.31 3.90
CA LYS A 57 14.94 6.55 3.18
C LYS A 57 14.56 6.27 1.73
N ARG A 58 15.31 5.40 1.02
CA ARG A 58 14.98 4.99 -0.35
C ARG A 58 13.66 4.23 -0.38
N ARG A 59 13.39 3.36 0.58
CA ARG A 59 12.14 2.60 0.66
C ARG A 59 10.95 3.47 1.07
N ALA A 60 11.16 4.45 1.93
CA ALA A 60 10.18 5.44 2.34
C ALA A 60 9.88 6.41 1.19
N TYR A 61 10.90 6.89 0.47
CA TYR A 61 10.75 7.69 -0.74
C TYR A 61 10.06 6.89 -1.84
N HIS A 62 10.50 5.66 -2.08
CA HIS A 62 9.84 4.75 -3.02
C HIS A 62 8.41 4.47 -2.56
N SER A 63 8.12 4.31 -1.28
CA SER A 63 6.75 4.12 -0.79
C SER A 63 5.91 5.39 -0.94
N ALA A 64 6.46 6.57 -0.66
CA ALA A 64 5.79 7.85 -0.78
C ALA A 64 5.52 8.21 -2.25
N VAL A 65 6.47 7.94 -3.14
CA VAL A 65 6.38 8.23 -4.57
C VAL A 65 5.57 7.16 -5.32
N PHE A 66 5.74 5.87 -5.02
CA PHE A 66 4.95 4.80 -5.67
C PHE A 66 3.50 4.73 -5.18
N GLN A 67 3.20 5.24 -3.98
CA GLN A 67 1.81 5.30 -3.52
C GLN A 67 1.04 6.49 -4.10
N TRP A 68 1.62 7.34 -4.95
CA TRP A 68 1.00 8.59 -5.44
C TRP A 68 0.84 8.68 -6.98
N HIS A 69 1.02 7.57 -7.70
CA HIS A 69 0.69 7.52 -9.12
C HIS A 69 -0.77 7.10 -9.24
N GLY A 70 -1.67 8.06 -9.47
CA GLY A 70 -3.11 7.83 -9.59
C GLY A 70 -3.92 9.02 -9.05
N LYS A 71 -5.13 9.23 -9.55
CA LYS A 71 -6.06 10.19 -8.92
C LYS A 71 -6.73 9.48 -7.75
N TYR A 72 -6.63 10.07 -6.57
CA TYR A 72 -7.27 9.56 -5.35
C TYR A 72 -8.66 10.14 -5.27
N TYR A 73 -9.65 9.27 -5.18
CA TYR A 73 -10.98 9.68 -4.78
C TYR A 73 -11.39 8.89 -3.53
N SER A 74 -12.08 9.57 -2.62
CA SER A 74 -12.59 8.97 -1.39
C SER A 74 -14.03 8.50 -1.57
N PHE A 75 -14.31 7.26 -1.20
CA PHE A 75 -15.66 6.71 -1.10
C PHE A 75 -15.84 6.04 0.26
N ASP A 76 -16.83 6.49 1.05
CA ASP A 76 -17.10 5.96 2.41
C ASP A 76 -15.85 5.85 3.29
N GLY A 77 -14.96 6.86 3.24
CA GLY A 77 -13.72 6.88 4.02
C GLY A 77 -12.57 6.05 3.46
N HIS A 78 -12.78 5.31 2.37
CA HIS A 78 -11.73 4.56 1.67
C HIS A 78 -11.16 5.37 0.50
N GLN A 79 -9.83 5.42 0.40
CA GLN A 79 -9.15 5.99 -0.76
C GLN A 79 -9.06 4.96 -1.89
N ILE A 80 -9.50 5.35 -3.08
CA ILE A 80 -9.46 4.54 -4.29
C ILE A 80 -8.54 5.21 -5.31
N ARG A 81 -7.63 4.43 -5.88
CA ARG A 81 -6.73 4.89 -6.93
C ARG A 81 -7.33 4.65 -8.30
N PHE A 82 -7.24 5.67 -9.15
CA PHE A 82 -7.62 5.61 -10.56
C PHE A 82 -6.43 5.91 -11.44
N TYR A 83 -6.18 5.05 -12.42
CA TYR A 83 -5.14 5.21 -13.43
C TYR A 83 -5.81 5.40 -14.78
N LEU A 84 -5.48 6.47 -15.50
CA LEU A 84 -5.99 6.72 -16.84
C LEU A 84 -4.88 6.39 -17.84
N ILE A 85 -4.99 5.24 -18.50
CA ILE A 85 -3.98 4.73 -19.45
C ILE A 85 -4.70 4.48 -20.77
N GLU A 86 -4.20 5.08 -21.86
CA GLU A 86 -4.80 4.93 -23.20
C GLU A 86 -6.32 5.22 -23.24
N GLN A 87 -6.78 6.19 -22.44
CA GLN A 87 -8.20 6.55 -22.27
C GLN A 87 -9.07 5.52 -21.53
N VAL A 88 -8.48 4.42 -21.06
CA VAL A 88 -9.13 3.44 -20.20
C VAL A 88 -8.81 3.74 -18.74
N VAL A 89 -9.85 3.77 -17.91
CA VAL A 89 -9.70 3.93 -16.46
C VAL A 89 -9.49 2.56 -15.82
N TRP A 90 -8.39 2.43 -15.10
CA TRP A 90 -8.02 1.25 -14.34
C TRP A 90 -8.10 1.53 -12.84
N MET A 91 -8.57 0.54 -12.09
CA MET A 91 -8.68 0.57 -10.64
C MET A 91 -7.98 -0.65 -10.03
N PRO A 92 -7.11 -0.51 -9.02
CA PRO A 92 -6.48 -1.65 -8.38
C PRO A 92 -7.51 -2.58 -7.74
N LEU A 93 -7.33 -3.88 -7.95
CA LEU A 93 -8.21 -4.90 -7.38
C LEU A 93 -8.29 -4.80 -5.85
N VAL A 94 -7.15 -4.51 -5.22
CA VAL A 94 -7.04 -4.33 -3.75
C VAL A 94 -7.94 -3.21 -3.23
N ASP A 95 -8.09 -2.12 -4.00
CA ASP A 95 -8.91 -0.98 -3.57
C ASP A 95 -10.40 -1.30 -3.76
N VAL A 96 -10.74 -2.03 -4.83
CA VAL A 96 -12.10 -2.49 -5.12
C VAL A 96 -12.57 -3.52 -4.09
N GLU A 97 -11.73 -4.50 -3.75
CA GLU A 97 -12.04 -5.54 -2.74
C GLU A 97 -12.26 -5.00 -1.33
N ARG A 98 -11.75 -3.81 -1.03
CA ARG A 98 -12.01 -3.14 0.26
C ARG A 98 -13.42 -2.58 0.36
N ILE A 99 -14.06 -2.31 -0.77
CA ILE A 99 -15.36 -1.65 -0.84
C ILE A 99 -16.47 -2.67 -1.14
N LEU A 100 -16.17 -3.66 -1.98
CA LEU A 100 -17.12 -4.69 -2.36
C LEU A 100 -17.26 -5.74 -1.27
N GLU A 101 -18.48 -5.86 -0.74
CA GLU A 101 -18.91 -6.90 0.19
C GLU A 101 -20.07 -7.66 -0.45
N PRO A 102 -19.95 -8.98 -0.70
CA PRO A 102 -18.82 -9.87 -0.39
C PRO A 102 -17.59 -9.65 -1.30
N LYS A 103 -16.41 -10.11 -0.85
CA LYS A 103 -15.17 -10.05 -1.65
C LYS A 103 -15.33 -10.75 -2.99
N LEU A 104 -14.49 -10.39 -3.95
CA LEU A 104 -14.46 -11.00 -5.28
C LEU A 104 -14.07 -12.47 -5.17
N GLN A 105 -14.88 -13.35 -5.74
CA GLN A 105 -14.58 -14.77 -5.81
C GLN A 105 -13.67 -15.06 -7.01
N ALA A 106 -12.88 -16.13 -6.91
CA ALA A 106 -11.99 -16.55 -7.99
C ALA A 106 -12.75 -16.80 -9.31
N HIS A 107 -14.00 -17.28 -9.23
CA HIS A 107 -14.85 -17.51 -10.40
C HIS A 107 -15.18 -16.20 -11.14
N GLU A 108 -15.53 -15.13 -10.40
CA GLU A 108 -15.86 -13.83 -10.98
C GLU A 108 -14.62 -13.22 -11.63
N ILE A 109 -13.47 -13.32 -10.96
CA ILE A 109 -12.19 -12.85 -11.51
C ILE A 109 -11.87 -13.59 -12.81
N SER A 110 -12.14 -14.90 -12.88
CA SER A 110 -11.93 -15.68 -14.10
C SER A 110 -12.87 -15.30 -15.24
N MET A 111 -14.13 -14.94 -14.93
CA MET A 111 -15.11 -14.47 -15.92
C MET A 111 -14.75 -13.10 -16.52
N LEU A 112 -14.04 -12.26 -15.77
CA LEU A 112 -13.59 -10.96 -16.25
C LEU A 112 -12.42 -11.08 -17.25
N GLY A 113 -11.73 -12.22 -17.29
CA GLY A 113 -10.69 -12.54 -18.28
C GLY A 113 -9.69 -11.41 -18.47
N ASN A 114 -9.59 -10.90 -19.70
CA ASN A 114 -8.64 -9.85 -20.07
C ASN A 114 -8.90 -8.49 -19.43
N ALA A 115 -10.07 -8.29 -18.82
CA ALA A 115 -10.43 -7.04 -18.18
C ALA A 115 -9.96 -6.99 -16.70
N CYS A 116 -9.38 -8.09 -16.19
CA CYS A 116 -8.72 -8.20 -14.88
C CYS A 116 -7.24 -8.62 -15.03
N GLN A 117 -6.41 -7.69 -15.51
CA GLN A 117 -4.99 -7.91 -15.77
C GLN A 117 -4.10 -6.99 -14.92
N SER A 118 -2.79 -7.13 -15.06
CA SER A 118 -1.85 -6.15 -14.51
C SER A 118 -2.06 -4.80 -15.19
N ILE A 119 -2.20 -3.74 -14.40
CA ILE A 119 -2.35 -2.38 -14.92
C ILE A 119 -1.08 -2.06 -15.73
N PRO A 120 -1.18 -1.56 -16.97
CA PRO A 120 0.01 -1.21 -17.74
C PRO A 120 0.91 -0.23 -16.96
N GLU A 121 2.22 -0.36 -17.08
CA GLU A 121 3.21 0.46 -16.34
C GLU A 121 3.23 0.22 -14.80
N HIS A 122 2.39 -0.67 -14.26
CA HIS A 122 2.33 -0.98 -12.83
C HIS A 122 2.32 -2.50 -12.55
N SER A 123 3.06 -2.95 -11.53
CA SER A 123 3.14 -4.38 -11.15
C SER A 123 1.90 -4.90 -10.38
N MET A 124 0.78 -4.18 -10.41
CA MET A 124 -0.41 -4.48 -9.63
C MET A 124 -1.56 -4.95 -10.53
N ARG A 125 -2.36 -5.91 -10.05
CA ARG A 125 -3.59 -6.31 -10.74
C ARG A 125 -4.67 -5.25 -10.57
N GLY A 126 -5.37 -4.95 -11.65
CA GLY A 126 -6.45 -3.99 -11.69
C GLY A 126 -7.61 -4.45 -12.56
N LEU A 127 -8.71 -3.75 -12.39
CA LEU A 127 -9.94 -3.89 -13.16
C LEU A 127 -10.11 -2.66 -14.03
N THR A 128 -10.51 -2.86 -15.28
CA THR A 128 -10.97 -1.77 -16.13
C THR A 128 -12.32 -1.25 -15.63
N GLU A 129 -12.64 -0.01 -16.00
CA GLU A 129 -13.97 0.58 -15.78
C GLU A 129 -15.09 -0.34 -16.26
N GLU A 130 -14.96 -0.88 -17.48
CA GLU A 130 -15.98 -1.75 -18.05
C GLU A 130 -16.14 -3.05 -17.25
N ALA A 131 -15.04 -3.67 -16.83
CA ALA A 131 -15.07 -4.86 -15.97
C ALA A 131 -15.78 -4.59 -14.65
N LEU A 132 -15.44 -3.48 -14.00
CA LEU A 132 -16.02 -3.12 -12.72
C LEU A 132 -17.52 -2.85 -12.87
N MET A 133 -17.92 -2.14 -13.93
CA MET A 133 -19.32 -1.84 -14.18
C MET A 133 -20.13 -3.11 -14.48
N ARG A 134 -19.60 -4.02 -15.31
CA ARG A 134 -20.23 -5.33 -15.56
C ARG A 134 -20.41 -6.10 -14.25
N LEU A 135 -19.35 -6.17 -13.43
CA LEU A 135 -19.40 -6.87 -12.15
C LEU A 135 -20.44 -6.29 -11.20
N LEU A 136 -20.49 -4.95 -11.10
CA LEU A 136 -21.46 -4.26 -10.26
C LEU A 136 -22.89 -4.55 -10.75
N VAL A 137 -23.15 -4.50 -12.06
CA VAL A 137 -24.45 -4.84 -12.65
C VAL A 137 -24.85 -6.27 -12.31
N THR A 138 -23.99 -7.26 -12.61
CA THR A 138 -24.25 -8.68 -12.36
C THR A 138 -24.58 -8.95 -10.90
N ARG A 139 -23.84 -8.34 -9.96
CA ARG A 139 -24.10 -8.52 -8.53
C ARG A 139 -25.33 -7.77 -8.03
N THR A 140 -25.65 -6.60 -8.59
CA THR A 140 -26.85 -5.84 -8.20
C THR A 140 -28.14 -6.43 -8.75
N GLU A 141 -28.09 -7.15 -9.87
CA GLU A 141 -29.24 -7.80 -10.50
C GLU A 141 -29.38 -9.26 -10.06
N GLY A 142 -28.27 -9.96 -9.79
CA GLY A 142 -28.22 -11.36 -9.41
C GLY A 142 -28.51 -11.69 -7.93
N GLY A 143 -29.11 -10.76 -7.17
CA GLY A 143 -29.56 -11.03 -5.79
C GLY A 143 -28.49 -10.93 -4.69
N HIS A 144 -27.24 -10.61 -5.01
CA HIS A 144 -26.17 -10.30 -4.03
C HIS A 144 -26.07 -8.79 -3.76
N THR A 145 -27.21 -8.11 -3.77
CA THR A 145 -27.29 -6.66 -3.82
C THR A 145 -27.03 -6.06 -2.44
N ASN A 146 -25.87 -5.42 -2.30
CA ASN A 146 -25.53 -4.64 -1.12
C ASN A 146 -25.76 -3.13 -1.38
N TYR A 147 -26.39 -2.43 -0.44
CA TYR A 147 -26.61 -0.98 -0.52
C TYR A 147 -25.30 -0.20 -0.75
N LYS A 148 -24.18 -0.64 -0.15
CA LYS A 148 -22.85 -0.05 -0.41
C LYS A 148 -22.46 -0.14 -1.87
N MET A 149 -22.75 -1.25 -2.55
CA MET A 149 -22.43 -1.44 -3.97
C MET A 149 -23.28 -0.56 -4.88
N ILE A 150 -24.56 -0.37 -4.57
CA ILE A 150 -25.43 0.56 -5.32
C ILE A 150 -24.89 2.00 -5.19
N ARG A 151 -24.54 2.43 -3.97
CA ARG A 151 -23.93 3.74 -3.74
C ARG A 151 -22.60 3.89 -4.46
N PHE A 152 -21.78 2.85 -4.44
CA PHE A 152 -20.48 2.83 -5.12
C PHE A 152 -20.64 2.95 -6.64
N LYS A 153 -21.55 2.17 -7.23
CA LYS A 153 -21.91 2.26 -8.66
C LYS A 153 -22.38 3.67 -9.04
N ARG A 154 -23.28 4.25 -8.24
CA ARG A 154 -23.78 5.61 -8.48
C ARG A 154 -22.64 6.63 -8.41
N TRP A 155 -21.82 6.58 -7.37
CA TRP A 155 -20.69 7.47 -7.17
C TRP A 155 -19.65 7.36 -8.30
N LEU A 156 -19.36 6.15 -8.80
CA LEU A 156 -18.48 5.95 -9.95
C LEU A 156 -19.01 6.70 -11.19
N LEU A 157 -20.30 6.54 -11.48
CA LEU A 157 -20.95 7.14 -12.65
C LEU A 157 -21.10 8.66 -12.54
N THR A 158 -21.49 9.18 -11.38
CA THR A 158 -21.79 10.61 -11.21
C THR A 158 -20.58 11.47 -10.89
N SER A 159 -19.53 10.88 -10.30
CA SER A 159 -18.48 11.67 -9.66
C SER A 159 -17.08 11.20 -10.03
N ALA A 160 -16.77 9.90 -10.02
CA ALA A 160 -15.38 9.48 -10.21
C ALA A 160 -14.97 9.43 -11.69
N LEU A 161 -15.70 8.67 -12.53
CA LEU A 161 -15.27 8.34 -13.90
C LEU A 161 -15.24 9.57 -14.81
N ASP A 162 -16.28 10.41 -14.73
CA ASP A 162 -16.37 11.66 -15.48
C ASP A 162 -15.21 12.61 -15.14
N ASN A 163 -14.89 12.76 -13.85
CA ASN A 163 -13.79 13.62 -13.41
C ASN A 163 -12.41 13.05 -13.76
N VAL A 164 -12.26 11.72 -13.80
CA VAL A 164 -11.02 11.08 -14.26
C VAL A 164 -10.80 11.36 -15.75
N LYS A 165 -11.85 11.31 -16.58
CA LYS A 165 -11.82 11.48 -18.04
C LYS A 165 -11.72 12.95 -18.50
N ARG A 166 -12.24 13.92 -17.74
CA ARG A 166 -12.27 15.35 -18.11
C ARG A 166 -10.95 16.10 -18.05
N LEU A 167 -9.86 15.49 -17.56
CA LEU A 167 -8.61 16.22 -17.34
C LEU A 167 -7.77 16.34 -18.63
N PRO A 168 -7.21 17.53 -18.92
CA PRO A 168 -6.49 17.78 -20.15
C PRO A 168 -5.19 16.97 -20.21
N LYS A 169 -4.89 16.43 -21.39
CA LYS A 169 -3.72 15.59 -21.71
C LYS A 169 -2.37 16.23 -21.34
N SER A 170 -2.33 17.55 -21.13
CA SER A 170 -1.13 18.31 -20.74
C SER A 170 -0.66 18.04 -19.31
N ALA A 171 -1.54 17.65 -18.38
CA ALA A 171 -1.15 17.32 -17.00
C ALA A 171 -0.51 15.92 -16.87
N ILE A 172 -0.77 15.03 -17.84
CA ILE A 172 -0.28 13.63 -17.83
C ILE A 172 1.21 13.58 -18.20
N LYS A 173 1.72 14.57 -18.96
CA LYS A 173 3.10 14.60 -19.43
C LYS A 173 4.14 14.94 -18.34
N ASN A 174 3.70 15.51 -17.21
CA ASN A 174 4.57 15.86 -16.08
C ASN A 174 4.66 14.75 -15.01
N LEU A 175 4.05 13.58 -15.26
CA LEU A 175 4.05 12.42 -14.36
C LEU A 175 4.84 11.22 -14.94
N ARG A 176 5.61 11.41 -16.01
CA ARG A 176 6.56 10.43 -16.55
C ARG A 176 7.95 10.64 -15.98
#